data_AF-A0A0S6XR88-F1
#
_entry.id   AF-A0A0S6XR88-F1
#
_cell.length_a   1.000
_cell.length_b   1.000
_cell.length_c   1.000
_cell.angle_alpha   90.00
_cell.angle_beta   90.00
_cell.angle_gamma   90.00
#
_symmetry.space_group_name_H-M   'P 1'
#
loop_
_entity.id
_entity.type
_entity.pdbx_description
1 polymer ?
#
loop_
_entity_poly.entity_id
_entity_poly.type
_entity_poly.pdbx_seq_one_letter_code
_entity_poly.pdbx_strand_id
1 'polypeptide(L)'
;MLYVLSLFALEPVRAVEKYEWRPLSDLERCASGTFWKAMGDNMEIDYTKVVPKFEGDFPDGLAWLEALEQWSLHYEETRSKPCTESSDLALKHLDAVFLNLPERLKIVGRWVVAITCGERLRKAIILPQPPHVFRVVVVNLLLLRKLYLGHLALPIFIRKTYISEKPESNGRYSAKDYLSYPYYVKPTFQRRWGKRAWVTWLLGRKIPGDDGNRYIPEGYAILEVGPALPSGEDMHWTNDEVRRLENSGAGACPFSFGS
;
A
#
# COMPACT_ATOMS: atom_id res chain seq x y z
N MET A 1 16.02 4.49 -0.12
CA MET A 1 15.25 3.39 -0.73
C MET A 1 15.08 2.20 0.21
N LEU A 2 16.15 1.61 0.78
CA LEU A 2 16.04 0.44 1.68
C LEU A 2 15.04 0.61 2.84
N TYR A 3 15.02 1.76 3.52
CA TYR A 3 14.04 2.02 4.59
C TYR A 3 12.59 2.02 4.07
N VAL A 4 12.36 2.63 2.90
CA VAL A 4 11.03 2.67 2.26
C VAL A 4 10.59 1.26 1.88
N LEU A 5 11.49 0.46 1.29
CA LEU A 5 11.22 -0.96 1.02
C LEU A 5 10.86 -1.72 2.31
N SER A 6 11.59 -1.47 3.41
CA SER A 6 11.29 -2.12 4.69
C SER A 6 9.89 -1.79 5.21
N LEU A 7 9.40 -0.57 5.01
CA LEU A 7 8.03 -0.21 5.40
C LEU A 7 7.00 -1.02 4.62
N PHE A 8 7.18 -1.19 3.31
CA PHE A 8 6.27 -1.98 2.48
C PHE A 8 6.33 -3.48 2.78
N ALA A 9 7.51 -4.01 3.10
CA ALA A 9 7.69 -5.42 3.42
C ALA A 9 7.19 -5.77 4.84
N LEU A 10 7.44 -4.91 5.83
CA LEU A 10 7.24 -5.23 7.24
C LEU A 10 5.90 -4.73 7.80
N GLU A 11 5.45 -3.53 7.44
CA GLU A 11 4.25 -2.94 8.05
C GLU A 11 2.97 -3.74 7.77
N PRO A 12 2.75 -4.34 6.57
CA PRO A 12 1.61 -5.22 6.37
C PRO A 12 1.64 -6.45 7.30
N VAL A 13 2.80 -7.06 7.50
CA VAL A 13 2.98 -8.22 8.38
C VAL A 13 2.65 -7.82 9.83
N ARG A 14 3.25 -6.73 10.32
CA ARG A 14 3.00 -6.18 11.65
C ARG A 14 1.54 -5.79 11.86
N ALA A 15 0.90 -5.20 10.84
CA ALA A 15 -0.50 -4.82 10.90
C ALA A 15 -1.43 -6.04 10.98
N VAL A 16 -1.15 -7.10 10.21
CA VAL A 16 -1.91 -8.36 10.27
C VAL A 16 -1.77 -9.00 11.65
N GLU A 17 -0.55 -9.17 12.16
CA GLU A 17 -0.31 -9.76 13.47
C GLU A 17 -1.04 -9.00 14.59
N LYS A 18 -1.02 -7.66 14.51
CA LYS A 18 -1.62 -6.80 15.53
C LYS A 18 -3.14 -6.68 15.45
N TYR A 19 -3.70 -6.57 14.24
CA TYR A 19 -5.10 -6.17 14.04
C TYR A 19 -6.00 -7.25 13.41
N GLU A 20 -5.44 -8.34 12.88
CA GLU A 20 -6.21 -9.45 12.31
C GLU A 20 -6.30 -10.66 13.26
N TRP A 21 -7.24 -11.55 12.96
CA TRP A 21 -7.59 -12.70 13.81
C TRP A 21 -6.55 -13.81 13.79
N ARG A 22 -5.81 -13.98 12.68
CA ARG A 22 -4.73 -14.96 12.53
C ARG A 22 -3.43 -14.24 12.13
N PRO A 23 -2.29 -14.56 12.76
CA PRO A 23 -0.99 -14.12 12.28
C PRO A 23 -0.65 -14.80 10.95
N LEU A 24 0.27 -14.21 10.18
CA LEU A 24 0.81 -14.86 9.00
C LEU A 24 1.66 -16.08 9.41
N SER A 25 1.54 -17.18 8.67
CA SER A 25 2.41 -18.34 8.88
C SER A 25 3.82 -18.04 8.37
N ASP A 26 4.80 -18.84 8.81
CA ASP A 26 6.18 -18.69 8.34
C ASP A 26 6.29 -18.86 6.82
N LEU A 27 5.44 -19.71 6.22
CA LEU A 27 5.37 -19.85 4.76
C LEU A 27 4.87 -18.56 4.09
N GLU A 28 3.85 -17.92 4.64
CA GLU A 28 3.31 -16.66 4.11
C GLU A 28 4.31 -15.50 4.27
N ARG A 29 5.01 -15.45 5.41
CA ARG A 29 6.08 -14.49 5.69
C ARG A 29 7.25 -14.71 4.73
N CYS A 30 7.67 -15.95 4.52
CA CYS A 30 8.71 -16.32 3.56
C CYS A 30 8.33 -15.89 2.14
N ALA A 31 7.12 -16.23 1.67
CA ALA A 31 6.64 -15.83 0.34
C ALA A 31 6.61 -14.30 0.16
N SER A 32 6.16 -13.56 1.18
CA SER A 32 6.19 -12.10 1.18
C SER A 32 7.62 -11.56 1.14
N GLY A 33 8.54 -12.15 1.91
CA GLY A 33 9.95 -11.79 1.91
C GLY A 33 10.60 -12.02 0.55
N THR A 34 10.33 -13.16 -0.09
CA THR A 34 10.77 -13.47 -1.45
C THR A 34 10.28 -12.45 -2.47
N PHE A 35 9.00 -12.09 -2.42
CA PHE A 35 8.44 -11.08 -3.31
C PHE A 35 9.12 -9.71 -3.14
N TRP A 36 9.25 -9.22 -1.90
CA TRP A 36 9.83 -7.91 -1.64
C TRP A 36 11.34 -7.86 -1.86
N LYS A 37 12.06 -8.96 -1.62
CA LYS A 37 13.48 -9.05 -1.96
C LYS A 37 13.69 -8.96 -3.47
N ALA A 38 12.96 -9.75 -4.25
CA ALA A 38 13.01 -9.69 -5.71
C ALA A 38 12.65 -8.29 -6.24
N MET A 39 11.64 -7.63 -5.65
CA MET A 39 11.32 -6.26 -6.01
C MET A 39 12.48 -5.30 -5.72
N GLY A 40 13.09 -5.39 -4.54
CA GLY A 40 14.18 -4.50 -4.20
C GLY A 40 15.48 -4.79 -4.99
N ASP A 41 15.72 -6.04 -5.40
CA ASP A 41 16.80 -6.40 -6.33
C ASP A 41 16.60 -5.76 -7.71
N ASN A 42 15.39 -5.83 -8.26
CA ASN A 42 15.02 -5.16 -9.52
C ASN A 42 15.09 -3.63 -9.42
N MET A 43 14.91 -3.09 -8.22
CA MET A 43 15.12 -1.67 -7.91
C MET A 43 16.58 -1.33 -7.60
N GLU A 44 17.50 -2.29 -7.73
CA GLU A 44 18.95 -2.16 -7.49
C GLU A 44 19.27 -1.61 -6.09
N ILE A 45 18.48 -2.03 -5.08
CA ILE A 45 18.68 -1.60 -3.70
C ILE A 45 19.85 -2.37 -3.08
N ASP A 46 20.81 -1.63 -2.54
CA ASP A 46 21.94 -2.21 -1.82
C ASP A 46 21.54 -2.72 -0.41
N TYR A 47 21.80 -4.01 -0.15
CA TYR A 47 21.57 -4.71 1.12
C TYR A 47 22.85 -4.92 1.96
N THR A 48 23.97 -4.29 1.62
CA THR A 48 25.23 -4.37 2.39
C THR A 48 25.06 -4.09 3.88
N LYS A 49 24.13 -3.19 4.23
CA LYS A 49 23.87 -2.74 5.61
C LYS A 49 22.95 -3.67 6.42
N VAL A 50 22.30 -4.64 5.77
CA VAL A 50 21.39 -5.57 6.43
C VAL A 50 22.20 -6.72 7.03
N VAL A 51 22.06 -6.93 8.34
CA VAL A 51 22.82 -7.89 9.16
C VAL A 51 21.83 -8.61 10.08
N PRO A 52 21.99 -9.91 10.37
CA PRO A 52 23.05 -10.82 9.93
C PRO A 52 22.90 -11.25 8.47
N LYS A 53 24.02 -11.31 7.75
CA LYS A 53 24.12 -12.08 6.50
C LYS A 53 24.62 -13.47 6.87
N PHE A 54 23.93 -14.53 6.44
CA PHE A 54 24.39 -15.89 6.65
C PHE A 54 25.44 -16.19 5.57
N GLU A 55 26.71 -16.36 5.95
CA GLU A 55 27.80 -16.80 5.04
C GLU A 55 27.83 -16.16 3.63
N GLY A 56 27.42 -14.90 3.50
CA GLY A 56 27.44 -14.14 2.24
C GLY A 56 26.07 -13.69 1.70
N ASP A 57 24.97 -14.39 1.99
CA ASP A 57 23.62 -14.02 1.54
C ASP A 57 22.51 -14.52 2.50
N PHE A 58 21.24 -14.36 2.13
CA PHE A 58 20.10 -14.83 2.92
C PHE A 58 19.66 -16.22 2.45
N PRO A 59 19.40 -17.18 3.35
CA PRO A 59 19.02 -18.54 2.97
C PRO A 59 17.61 -18.61 2.37
N ASP A 60 16.69 -17.79 2.86
CA ASP A 60 15.31 -17.72 2.39
C ASP A 60 14.69 -16.34 2.64
N GLY A 61 13.45 -16.18 2.18
CA GLY A 61 12.68 -14.94 2.34
C GLY A 61 12.36 -14.60 3.79
N LEU A 62 12.28 -15.60 4.68
CA LEU A 62 11.99 -15.40 6.09
C LEU A 62 13.20 -14.78 6.80
N ALA A 63 14.38 -15.38 6.64
CA ALA A 63 15.63 -14.90 7.19
C ALA A 63 15.97 -13.49 6.69
N TRP A 64 15.71 -13.21 5.41
CA TRP A 64 15.85 -11.86 4.87
C TRP A 64 14.90 -10.86 5.55
N LEU A 65 13.63 -11.23 5.70
CA LEU A 65 12.61 -10.36 6.31
C LEU A 65 12.96 -10.04 7.78
N GLU A 66 13.44 -11.02 8.54
CA GLU A 66 13.88 -10.85 9.93
C GLU A 66 15.12 -9.95 10.05
N ALA A 67 16.11 -10.14 9.17
CA ALA A 67 17.29 -9.27 9.13
C ALA A 67 16.92 -7.83 8.74
N LEU A 68 15.98 -7.67 7.79
CA LEU A 68 15.45 -6.36 7.39
C LEU A 68 14.70 -5.68 8.53
N GLU A 69 13.96 -6.44 9.35
CA GLU A 69 13.28 -5.93 10.53
C GLU A 69 14.27 -5.39 11.57
N GLN A 70 15.29 -6.17 11.92
CA GLN A 70 16.32 -5.74 12.87
C GLN A 70 17.03 -4.47 12.39
N TRP A 71 17.41 -4.44 11.11
CA TRP A 71 18.01 -3.26 10.49
C TRP A 71 17.08 -2.05 10.53
N SER A 72 15.80 -2.22 10.19
CA SER A 72 14.80 -1.14 10.14
C SER A 72 14.58 -0.51 11.51
N LEU A 73 14.47 -1.35 12.57
CA LEU A 73 14.32 -0.87 13.95
C LEU A 73 15.54 -0.04 14.39
N HIS A 74 16.75 -0.50 14.10
CA HIS A 74 17.98 0.24 14.41
C HIS A 74 18.09 1.55 13.61
N TYR A 75 17.69 1.52 12.33
CA TYR A 75 17.66 2.72 11.49
C TYR A 75 16.68 3.75 12.05
N GLU A 76 15.49 3.33 12.49
CA GLU A 76 14.51 4.22 13.10
C GLU A 76 15.00 4.83 14.42
N GLU A 77 15.65 4.05 15.27
CA GLU A 77 16.17 4.56 16.55
C GLU A 77 17.20 5.68 16.35
N THR A 78 18.00 5.60 15.29
CA THR A 78 19.06 6.57 15.02
C THR A 78 18.59 7.74 14.16
N ARG A 79 17.61 7.54 13.27
CA ARG A 79 17.22 8.52 12.24
C ARG A 79 15.79 9.04 12.34
N SER A 80 14.90 8.41 13.10
CA SER A 80 13.50 8.85 13.25
C SER A 80 13.42 10.07 14.17
N LYS A 81 13.65 11.25 13.59
CA LYS A 81 13.65 12.54 14.29
C LYS A 81 12.41 13.36 13.90
N PRO A 82 11.83 14.13 14.85
CA PRO A 82 10.79 15.09 14.54
C PRO A 82 11.25 16.09 13.47
N CYS A 83 10.48 16.20 12.39
CA CYS A 83 10.77 17.12 11.28
C CYS A 83 9.48 17.81 10.82
N THR A 84 9.51 19.14 10.75
CA THR A 84 8.37 19.98 10.39
C THR A 84 7.91 19.79 8.95
N GLU A 85 8.84 19.61 8.03
CA GLU A 85 8.61 19.38 6.61
C GLU A 85 7.95 18.02 6.38
N SER A 86 8.41 17.00 7.11
CA SER A 86 7.79 15.68 7.11
C SER A 86 6.37 15.73 7.67
N SER A 87 6.14 16.55 8.69
CA SER A 87 4.81 16.77 9.27
C SER A 87 3.83 17.41 8.27
N ASP A 88 4.24 18.47 7.56
CA ASP A 88 3.38 19.13 6.57
C ASP A 88 3.02 18.18 5.42
N LEU A 89 3.99 17.40 4.93
CA LEU A 89 3.74 16.38 3.92
C LEU A 89 2.76 15.31 4.43
N ALA A 90 2.94 14.83 5.67
CA ALA A 90 2.05 13.84 6.26
C ALA A 90 0.62 14.38 6.41
N LEU A 91 0.44 15.62 6.85
CA LEU A 91 -0.88 16.25 6.98
C LEU A 91 -1.58 16.40 5.63
N LYS A 92 -0.87 16.88 4.60
CA LYS A 92 -1.40 16.97 3.23
C LYS A 92 -1.79 15.61 2.67
N HIS A 93 -0.99 14.58 2.96
CA HIS A 93 -1.32 13.20 2.57
C HIS A 93 -2.60 12.72 3.26
N LEU A 94 -2.75 12.95 4.58
CA LEU A 94 -3.97 12.61 5.31
C LEU A 94 -5.20 13.35 4.79
N ASP A 95 -5.05 14.61 4.37
CA ASP A 95 -6.13 15.37 3.76
C ASP A 95 -6.56 14.79 2.40
N ALA A 96 -5.62 14.24 1.63
CA ALA A 96 -5.93 13.55 0.38
C ALA A 96 -6.62 12.19 0.61
N VAL A 97 -6.18 11.44 1.63
CA VAL A 97 -6.79 10.15 2.02
C VAL A 97 -8.22 10.37 2.52
N PHE A 98 -8.44 11.39 3.36
CA PHE A 98 -9.74 11.73 3.92
C PHE A 98 -10.48 12.78 3.10
N LEU A 99 -10.18 12.89 1.80
CA LEU A 99 -10.83 13.85 0.90
C LEU A 99 -12.35 13.68 0.92
N ASN A 100 -12.85 12.44 0.96
CA ASN A 100 -14.29 12.17 0.96
C ASN A 100 -14.95 12.31 2.34
N LEU A 101 -14.24 12.80 3.36
CA LEU A 101 -14.82 13.08 4.67
C LEU A 101 -15.04 14.58 4.86
N PRO A 102 -16.16 14.98 5.49
CA PRO A 102 -16.33 16.32 6.03
C PRO A 102 -15.20 16.72 6.99
N GLU A 103 -14.90 18.02 7.07
CA GLU A 103 -13.73 18.54 7.81
C GLU A 103 -13.66 18.09 9.27
N ARG A 104 -14.81 18.05 9.97
CA ARG A 104 -14.87 17.57 11.37
C ARG A 104 -14.50 16.09 11.50
N LEU A 105 -14.83 15.27 10.51
CA LEU A 105 -14.53 13.84 10.50
C LEU A 105 -13.06 13.56 10.10
N LYS A 106 -12.40 14.49 9.40
CA LYS A 106 -10.96 14.35 9.11
C LYS A 106 -10.13 14.34 10.38
N ILE A 107 -10.50 15.12 11.40
CA ILE A 107 -9.83 15.13 12.71
C ILE A 107 -9.86 13.72 13.32
N VAL A 108 -11.02 13.06 13.28
CA VAL A 108 -11.18 11.68 13.75
C VAL A 108 -10.31 10.72 12.94
N GLY A 109 -10.28 10.87 11.61
CA GLY A 109 -9.40 10.10 10.73
C GLY A 109 -7.92 10.25 11.10
N ARG A 110 -7.46 11.49 11.37
CA ARG A 110 -6.09 11.78 11.83
C ARG A 110 -5.79 11.11 13.17
N TRP A 111 -6.74 11.09 14.11
CA TRP A 111 -6.58 10.36 15.38
C TRP A 111 -6.47 8.85 15.19
N VAL A 112 -7.28 8.27 14.30
CA VAL A 112 -7.17 6.84 13.97
C VAL A 112 -5.78 6.54 13.42
N VAL A 113 -5.28 7.35 12.47
CA VAL A 113 -3.92 7.16 11.92
C VAL A 113 -2.85 7.32 13.00
N ALA A 114 -2.98 8.30 13.88
CA ALA A 114 -2.05 8.50 14.99
C ALA A 114 -1.99 7.29 15.94
N ILE A 115 -3.08 6.54 16.09
CA ILE A 115 -3.13 5.30 16.87
C ILE A 115 -2.49 4.14 16.10
N THR A 116 -2.79 4.01 14.80
CA THR A 116 -2.37 2.87 14.00
C THR A 116 -0.88 2.90 13.65
N CYS A 117 -0.33 4.07 13.35
CA CYS A 117 1.09 4.28 12.98
C CYS A 117 2.08 4.06 14.14
N GLY A 118 1.60 3.87 15.37
CA GLY A 118 2.46 3.69 16.54
C GLY A 118 3.11 4.99 17.04
N GLU A 119 3.79 4.89 18.18
CA GLU A 119 4.26 6.07 18.90
C GLU A 119 5.47 6.74 18.25
N ARG A 120 6.43 5.95 17.75
CA ARG A 120 7.67 6.46 17.18
C ARG A 120 7.41 7.26 15.90
N LEU A 121 6.70 6.68 14.93
CA LEU A 121 6.32 7.37 13.71
C LEU A 121 5.47 8.60 14.00
N ARG A 122 4.46 8.51 14.88
CA ARG A 122 3.64 9.66 15.28
C ARG A 122 4.48 10.83 15.80
N LYS A 123 5.50 10.55 16.64
CA LYS A 123 6.43 11.57 17.15
C LYS A 123 7.29 12.16 16.03
N ALA A 124 7.78 11.34 15.09
CA ALA A 124 8.62 11.78 13.98
C ALA A 124 7.88 12.73 13.02
N ILE A 125 6.60 12.47 12.75
CA ILE A 125 5.75 13.33 11.90
C ILE A 125 4.97 14.39 12.69
N ILE A 126 5.26 14.54 13.99
CA ILE A 126 4.67 15.56 14.87
C ILE A 126 3.12 15.51 14.86
N LEU A 127 2.54 14.30 14.79
CA LEU A 127 1.09 14.16 14.83
C LEU A 127 0.58 14.33 16.28
N PRO A 128 -0.53 15.08 16.48
CA PRO A 128 -1.07 15.33 17.81
C PRO A 128 -1.47 14.01 18.47
N GLN A 129 -1.23 13.92 19.78
CA GLN A 129 -1.63 12.75 20.54
C GLN A 129 -3.16 12.71 20.64
N PRO A 130 -3.80 11.60 20.24
CA PRO A 130 -5.24 11.47 20.35
C PRO A 130 -5.66 11.33 21.83
N PRO A 131 -6.90 11.71 22.18
CA PRO A 131 -7.41 11.52 23.54
C PRO A 131 -7.29 10.07 24.01
N HIS A 132 -6.89 9.86 25.27
CA HIS A 132 -6.67 8.51 25.82
C HIS A 132 -7.91 7.62 25.68
N VAL A 133 -9.10 8.17 26.00
CA VAL A 133 -10.38 7.47 25.85
C VAL A 133 -10.60 7.00 24.42
N PHE A 134 -10.30 7.85 23.43
CA PHE A 134 -10.44 7.51 22.02
C PHE A 134 -9.51 6.36 21.62
N ARG A 135 -8.25 6.37 22.08
CA ARG A 135 -7.32 5.27 21.88
C ARG A 135 -7.86 3.96 22.45
N VAL A 136 -8.36 3.97 23.68
CA VAL A 136 -8.94 2.78 24.32
C VAL A 136 -10.11 2.25 23.50
N VAL A 137 -11.03 3.11 23.06
CA VAL A 137 -12.19 2.71 22.25
C VAL A 137 -11.76 2.07 20.94
N VAL A 138 -10.86 2.69 20.18
CA VAL A 138 -10.40 2.17 18.87
C VAL A 138 -9.70 0.83 19.04
N VAL A 139 -8.81 0.70 20.03
CA VAL A 139 -8.09 -0.57 20.28
C VAL A 139 -9.07 -1.68 20.66
N ASN A 140 -10.03 -1.40 21.54
CA ASN A 140 -11.05 -2.38 21.92
C ASN A 140 -11.95 -2.75 20.73
N LEU A 141 -12.32 -1.80 19.87
CA LEU A 141 -13.11 -2.08 18.67
C LEU A 141 -12.36 -3.00 17.70
N LEU A 142 -11.05 -2.79 17.51
CA LEU A 142 -10.22 -3.66 16.68
C LEU A 142 -10.10 -5.07 17.29
N LEU A 143 -10.01 -5.16 18.61
CA LEU A 143 -9.96 -6.44 19.34
C LEU A 143 -11.30 -7.19 19.25
N LEU A 144 -12.43 -6.48 19.39
CA LEU A 144 -13.76 -7.03 19.18
C LEU A 144 -13.95 -7.50 17.74
N ARG A 145 -13.49 -6.73 16.74
CA ARG A 145 -13.47 -7.15 15.34
C ARG A 145 -12.65 -8.43 15.16
N LYS A 146 -11.46 -8.50 15.79
CA LYS A 146 -10.59 -9.68 15.75
C LYS A 146 -11.33 -10.94 16.23
N LEU A 147 -12.00 -10.85 17.39
CA LEU A 147 -12.80 -11.94 17.95
C LEU A 147 -14.00 -12.29 17.06
N TYR A 148 -14.70 -11.29 16.54
CA TYR A 148 -15.82 -11.49 15.63
C TYR A 148 -15.37 -12.23 14.36
N LEU A 149 -14.27 -11.80 13.73
CA LEU A 149 -13.75 -12.44 12.52
C LEU A 149 -13.25 -13.87 12.78
N GLY A 150 -12.69 -14.14 13.96
CA GLY A 150 -12.19 -15.46 14.31
C GLY A 150 -13.27 -16.48 14.66
N HIS A 151 -14.39 -16.04 15.28
CA HIS A 151 -15.38 -16.97 15.84
C HIS A 151 -16.77 -16.89 15.21
N LEU A 152 -17.15 -15.76 14.61
CA LEU A 152 -18.52 -15.49 14.15
C LEU A 152 -18.61 -15.24 12.65
N ALA A 153 -17.52 -14.83 12.00
CA ALA A 153 -17.52 -14.62 10.55
C ALA A 153 -17.44 -15.94 9.79
N LEU A 154 -18.32 -16.10 8.81
CA LEU A 154 -18.29 -17.21 7.88
C LEU A 154 -17.09 -17.09 6.92
N PRO A 155 -16.59 -18.21 6.36
CA PRO A 155 -15.55 -18.17 5.33
C PRO A 155 -15.99 -17.28 4.16
N ILE A 156 -15.02 -16.59 3.56
CA ILE A 156 -15.30 -15.62 2.49
C ILE A 156 -15.73 -16.37 1.22
N PHE A 157 -17.02 -16.30 0.89
CA PHE A 157 -17.56 -16.86 -0.36
C PHE A 157 -17.43 -15.93 -1.57
N ILE A 158 -17.30 -14.61 -1.34
CA ILE A 158 -17.23 -13.61 -2.41
C ILE A 158 -15.95 -12.78 -2.22
N ARG A 159 -15.00 -12.96 -3.14
CA ARG A 159 -13.76 -12.17 -3.16
C ARG A 159 -14.01 -10.82 -3.82
N LYS A 160 -13.71 -9.73 -3.12
CA LYS A 160 -13.70 -8.40 -3.73
C LYS A 160 -12.47 -8.28 -4.65
N THR A 161 -12.71 -7.99 -5.92
CA THR A 161 -11.65 -7.72 -6.90
C THR A 161 -11.66 -6.22 -7.23
N TYR A 162 -10.48 -5.60 -7.26
CA TYR A 162 -10.31 -4.18 -7.57
C TYR A 162 -9.96 -3.93 -9.04
N ILE A 163 -9.26 -4.88 -9.63
CA ILE A 163 -8.84 -4.90 -11.04
C ILE A 163 -9.35 -6.22 -11.63
N SER A 164 -9.74 -6.21 -12.90
CA SER A 164 -10.11 -7.42 -13.63
C SER A 164 -8.88 -8.24 -14.00
N GLU A 165 -8.96 -9.57 -13.93
CA GLU A 165 -7.85 -10.46 -14.28
C GLU A 165 -7.46 -10.38 -15.76
N LYS A 166 -8.43 -10.07 -16.62
CA LYS A 166 -8.24 -9.92 -18.06
C LYS A 166 -8.57 -8.49 -18.49
N PRO A 167 -7.88 -7.98 -19.53
CA PRO A 167 -8.23 -6.70 -20.12
C PRO A 167 -9.63 -6.78 -20.74
N GLU A 168 -10.26 -5.62 -20.91
CA GLU A 168 -11.53 -5.53 -21.61
C GLU A 168 -11.35 -5.66 -23.13
N SER A 169 -12.44 -5.63 -23.90
CA SER A 169 -12.41 -5.78 -25.37
C SER A 169 -11.53 -4.75 -26.09
N ASN A 170 -11.25 -3.61 -25.46
CA ASN A 170 -10.36 -2.58 -25.96
C ASN A 170 -8.87 -2.80 -25.58
N GLY A 171 -8.53 -3.93 -24.95
CA GLY A 171 -7.17 -4.22 -24.49
C GLY A 171 -6.74 -3.44 -23.23
N ARG A 172 -7.62 -2.63 -22.63
CA ARG A 172 -7.32 -1.80 -21.46
C ARG A 172 -7.94 -2.37 -20.19
N TYR A 173 -7.35 -2.04 -19.05
CA TYR A 173 -7.85 -2.37 -17.72
C TYR A 173 -8.65 -1.20 -17.15
N SER A 174 -9.76 -1.51 -16.49
CA SER A 174 -10.53 -0.53 -15.72
C SER A 174 -10.52 -0.84 -14.24
N ALA A 175 -10.44 0.21 -13.43
CA ALA A 175 -10.58 0.11 -11.98
C ALA A 175 -12.05 -0.12 -11.61
N LYS A 176 -12.29 -1.03 -10.67
CA LYS A 176 -13.65 -1.33 -10.17
C LYS A 176 -14.10 -0.39 -9.04
N ASP A 177 -13.14 0.20 -8.33
CA ASP A 177 -13.37 1.09 -7.19
C ASP A 177 -12.37 2.25 -7.27
N TYR A 178 -12.69 3.35 -6.60
CA TYR A 178 -11.78 4.50 -6.47
C TYR A 178 -11.88 5.12 -5.09
N LEU A 179 -10.75 5.65 -4.60
CA LEU A 179 -10.71 6.32 -3.31
C LEU A 179 -11.04 7.81 -3.49
N SER A 180 -10.12 8.63 -4.00
CA SER A 180 -10.29 10.09 -4.04
C SER A 180 -10.90 10.59 -5.35
N TYR A 181 -10.32 10.23 -6.49
CA TYR A 181 -10.78 10.62 -7.83
C TYR A 181 -11.01 9.38 -8.71
N PRO A 182 -11.97 9.43 -9.66
CA PRO A 182 -12.39 8.26 -10.44
C PRO A 182 -11.45 7.95 -11.62
N TYR A 183 -10.13 7.91 -11.39
CA TYR A 183 -9.17 7.56 -12.43
C TYR A 183 -9.37 6.13 -12.92
N TYR A 184 -9.44 5.95 -14.24
CA TYR A 184 -9.60 4.65 -14.90
C TYR A 184 -10.91 3.92 -14.57
N VAL A 185 -11.91 4.64 -14.04
CA VAL A 185 -13.21 4.07 -13.68
C VAL A 185 -14.23 4.35 -14.76
N LYS A 186 -14.82 3.28 -15.32
CA LYS A 186 -15.88 3.41 -16.32
C LYS A 186 -17.17 4.02 -15.73
N PRO A 187 -17.80 4.99 -16.41
CA PRO A 187 -19.05 5.62 -15.98
C PRO A 187 -20.26 4.73 -16.33
N THR A 188 -20.43 3.61 -15.63
CA THR A 188 -21.66 2.80 -15.73
C THR A 188 -22.82 3.49 -15.02
N PHE A 189 -24.06 3.25 -15.45
CA PHE A 189 -25.26 3.83 -14.83
C PHE A 189 -25.29 3.66 -13.30
N GLN A 190 -25.04 2.45 -12.80
CA GLN A 190 -24.99 2.18 -11.35
C GLN A 190 -23.84 2.91 -10.63
N ARG A 191 -22.70 3.11 -11.30
CA ARG A 191 -21.54 3.79 -10.71
C ARG A 191 -21.72 5.29 -10.65
N ARG A 192 -22.50 5.85 -11.58
CA ARG A 192 -22.79 7.29 -11.63
C ARG A 192 -24.00 7.69 -10.78
N TRP A 193 -25.01 6.83 -10.70
CA TRP A 193 -26.29 7.13 -10.03
C TRP A 193 -26.58 6.26 -8.80
N GLY A 194 -25.62 5.44 -8.37
CA GLY A 194 -25.75 4.59 -7.19
C GLY A 194 -25.69 5.38 -5.88
N LYS A 195 -26.12 4.76 -4.77
CA LYS A 195 -26.16 5.38 -3.44
C LYS A 195 -24.83 6.04 -3.04
N ARG A 196 -23.71 5.37 -3.32
CA ARG A 196 -22.36 5.90 -3.05
C ARG A 196 -22.06 7.15 -3.88
N ALA A 197 -22.42 7.14 -5.16
CA ALA A 197 -22.20 8.27 -6.06
C ALA A 197 -23.00 9.51 -5.61
N TRP A 198 -24.23 9.32 -5.15
CA TRP A 198 -25.03 10.40 -4.55
C TRP A 198 -24.36 11.02 -3.32
N VAL A 199 -23.85 10.21 -2.40
CA VAL A 199 -23.13 10.71 -1.21
C VAL A 199 -21.87 11.48 -1.61
N THR A 200 -21.07 10.91 -2.51
CA THR A 200 -19.85 11.55 -3.05
C THR A 200 -20.18 12.88 -3.74
N TRP A 201 -21.23 12.90 -4.55
CA TRP A 201 -21.70 14.10 -5.24
C TRP A 201 -22.21 15.18 -4.28
N LEU A 202 -22.99 14.80 -3.25
CA LEU A 202 -23.45 15.72 -2.19
C LEU A 202 -22.28 16.35 -1.41
N LEU A 203 -21.16 15.65 -1.29
CA LEU A 203 -19.94 16.16 -0.66
C LEU A 203 -19.10 17.04 -1.62
N GLY A 204 -19.61 17.35 -2.81
CA GLY A 204 -18.92 18.16 -3.82
C GLY A 204 -17.72 17.44 -4.45
N ARG A 205 -17.71 16.10 -4.41
CA ARG A 205 -16.64 15.26 -4.98
C ARG A 205 -17.02 14.75 -6.36
N LYS A 206 -16.02 14.33 -7.12
CA LYS A 206 -16.16 13.92 -8.51
C LYS A 206 -16.65 12.48 -8.61
N ILE A 207 -17.61 12.25 -9.50
CA ILE A 207 -18.11 10.92 -9.84
C ILE A 207 -17.60 10.48 -11.22
N PRO A 208 -17.58 9.18 -11.54
CA PRO A 208 -17.11 8.71 -12.84
C PRO A 208 -17.88 9.37 -13.99
N GLY A 209 -17.15 9.92 -14.95
CA GLY A 209 -17.70 10.66 -16.10
C GLY A 209 -17.84 12.17 -15.87
N ASP A 210 -17.51 12.68 -14.68
CA ASP A 210 -17.34 14.13 -14.49
C ASP A 210 -16.05 14.62 -15.12
N ASP A 211 -16.03 15.88 -15.56
CA ASP A 211 -14.88 16.53 -16.23
C ASP A 211 -14.41 15.82 -17.52
N GLY A 212 -15.33 15.10 -18.19
CA GLY A 212 -15.10 14.45 -19.47
C GLY A 212 -14.01 13.37 -19.39
N ASN A 213 -12.96 13.52 -20.20
CA ASN A 213 -11.87 12.55 -20.31
C ASN A 213 -10.72 12.78 -19.31
N ARG A 214 -10.81 13.77 -18.41
CA ARG A 214 -9.74 14.10 -17.46
C ARG A 214 -9.31 12.91 -16.59
N TYR A 215 -10.25 12.06 -16.21
CA TYR A 215 -10.02 10.89 -15.37
C TYR A 215 -9.90 9.58 -16.17
N ILE A 216 -9.78 9.66 -17.50
CA ILE A 216 -9.49 8.53 -18.39
C ILE A 216 -10.47 7.37 -18.16
N PRO A 217 -11.78 7.59 -18.41
CA PRO A 217 -12.81 6.57 -18.14
C PRO A 217 -12.63 5.31 -18.99
N GLU A 218 -11.86 5.37 -20.08
CA GLU A 218 -11.58 4.26 -20.98
C GLU A 218 -10.71 3.16 -20.37
N GLY A 219 -10.01 3.47 -19.27
CA GLY A 219 -9.05 2.58 -18.61
C GLY A 219 -7.60 2.92 -18.94
N TYR A 220 -6.69 2.02 -18.57
CA TYR A 220 -5.24 2.15 -18.81
C TYR A 220 -4.68 0.87 -19.44
N ALA A 221 -3.63 1.01 -20.25
CA ALA A 221 -2.72 -0.10 -20.51
C ALA A 221 -1.62 -0.11 -19.43
N ILE A 222 -1.10 -1.30 -19.09
CA ILE A 222 -0.11 -1.45 -18.01
C ILE A 222 1.13 -0.59 -18.26
N LEU A 223 1.59 -0.52 -19.51
CA LEU A 223 2.77 0.25 -19.92
C LEU A 223 2.54 1.78 -19.92
N GLU A 224 1.28 2.22 -19.92
CA GLU A 224 0.92 3.64 -19.96
C GLU A 224 0.81 4.25 -18.55
N VAL A 225 0.92 3.46 -17.48
CA VAL A 225 0.74 3.95 -16.11
C VAL A 225 1.99 4.70 -15.65
N GLY A 226 1.84 6.00 -15.37
CA GLY A 226 2.92 6.84 -14.87
C GLY A 226 2.48 8.27 -14.55
N PRO A 227 3.36 9.08 -13.91
CA PRO A 227 3.10 10.49 -13.58
C PRO A 227 2.90 11.38 -14.82
N ALA A 228 3.56 11.03 -15.93
CA ALA A 228 3.16 11.42 -17.28
C ALA A 228 2.75 10.13 -17.99
N LEU A 229 1.59 10.13 -18.66
CA LEU A 229 1.19 9.00 -19.50
C LEU A 229 2.19 8.95 -20.66
N PRO A 230 3.07 7.94 -20.72
CA PRO A 230 4.02 7.83 -21.82
C PRO A 230 3.21 7.66 -23.11
N SER A 231 3.34 8.59 -24.05
CA SER A 231 2.65 8.49 -25.34
C SER A 231 3.68 8.39 -26.45
N GLY A 232 3.62 7.32 -27.26
CA GLY A 232 4.50 7.16 -28.42
C GLY A 232 5.97 7.01 -28.04
N GLU A 233 6.80 8.02 -28.37
CA GLU A 233 8.27 8.01 -28.26
C GLU A 233 8.80 7.88 -26.82
N ASP A 234 8.00 8.27 -25.82
CA ASP A 234 8.37 8.16 -24.39
C ASP A 234 8.34 6.71 -23.86
N MET A 235 7.83 5.75 -24.65
CA MET A 235 7.75 4.34 -24.26
C MET A 235 9.10 3.60 -24.34
N HIS A 236 10.16 4.21 -24.90
CA HIS A 236 11.46 3.54 -25.02
C HIS A 236 12.02 3.13 -23.65
N TRP A 237 11.96 4.02 -22.65
CA TRP A 237 12.42 3.73 -21.30
C TRP A 237 11.66 2.55 -20.69
N THR A 238 10.32 2.54 -20.82
CA THR A 238 9.49 1.44 -20.32
C THR A 238 9.82 0.12 -21.01
N ASN A 239 10.03 0.13 -22.33
CA ASN A 239 10.37 -1.08 -23.08
C ASN A 239 11.77 -1.60 -22.74
N ASP A 240 12.75 -0.70 -22.57
CA ASP A 240 14.10 -1.08 -22.17
C ASP A 240 14.13 -1.60 -20.73
N GLU A 241 13.31 -1.04 -19.85
CA GLU A 241 13.11 -1.53 -18.49
C GLU A 241 12.46 -2.92 -18.46
N VAL A 242 11.41 -3.14 -19.27
CA VAL A 242 10.80 -4.47 -19.42
C VAL A 242 11.83 -5.49 -19.90
N ARG A 243 12.65 -5.14 -20.91
CA ARG A 243 13.75 -6.00 -21.38
C ARG A 243 14.79 -6.26 -20.30
N ARG A 244 15.14 -5.26 -19.49
CA ARG A 244 16.06 -5.41 -18.36
C ARG A 244 15.51 -6.43 -17.35
N LEU A 245 14.24 -6.32 -17.00
CA LEU A 245 13.55 -7.23 -16.07
C LEU A 245 13.40 -8.65 -16.62
N GLU A 246 13.13 -8.79 -17.92
CA GLU A 246 13.11 -10.10 -18.59
C GLU A 246 14.50 -10.77 -18.54
N ASN A 247 15.56 -9.99 -18.82
CA ASN A 247 16.94 -10.46 -18.81
C ASN A 247 17.48 -10.75 -17.39
N SER A 248 16.97 -10.08 -16.35
CA SER A 248 17.36 -10.33 -14.95
C SER A 248 16.72 -11.59 -14.35
N GLY A 249 15.98 -12.37 -15.15
CA GLY A 249 15.34 -13.60 -14.71
C GLY A 249 13.99 -13.35 -14.03
N ALA A 250 13.09 -12.62 -14.70
CA ALA A 250 11.73 -12.40 -14.23
C ALA A 250 11.06 -13.73 -13.78
N GLY A 251 10.82 -13.86 -12.48
CA GLY A 251 10.19 -15.04 -11.87
C GLY A 251 11.16 -16.09 -11.31
N ALA A 252 12.47 -15.89 -11.41
CA ALA A 252 13.45 -16.71 -10.68
C ALA A 252 13.39 -16.42 -9.17
N CYS A 253 13.75 -17.41 -8.36
CA CYS A 253 13.82 -17.24 -6.91
C CYS A 253 15.01 -16.33 -6.57
N PRO A 254 14.85 -15.20 -5.86
CA PRO A 254 15.96 -14.33 -5.47
C PRO A 254 16.97 -14.99 -4.53
N PHE A 255 16.66 -16.17 -3.98
CA PHE A 255 17.53 -16.95 -3.10
C PHE A 255 18.06 -18.22 -3.75
N SER A 256 17.82 -18.45 -5.06
CA SER A 256 18.48 -19.56 -5.74
C SER A 256 19.96 -19.20 -5.89
N PHE A 257 20.80 -19.77 -5.03
CA PHE A 257 22.25 -19.75 -5.23
C PHE A 257 22.54 -20.28 -6.63
N GLY A 258 23.25 -19.48 -7.44
CA GLY A 258 23.54 -19.81 -8.83
C GLY A 258 24.10 -21.23 -8.96
N SER A 259 23.38 -22.05 -9.71
CA SER A 259 23.90 -23.30 -10.28
C SER A 259 24.61 -23.00 -11.59
#